data_AF-A0A388Q657-F1
#
_entry.id   AF-A0A388Q657-F1
#
_cell.length_a   1.000
_cell.length_b   1.000
_cell.length_c   1.000
_cell.angle_alpha   90.00
_cell.angle_beta   90.00
_cell.angle_gamma   90.00
#
_symmetry.space_group_name_H-M   'P 1'
#
loop_
_entity.id
_entity.type
_entity.pdbx_description
1 polymer ?
#
loop_
_entity_poly.entity_id
_entity_poly.type
_entity_poly.pdbx_seq_one_letter_code
_entity_poly.pdbx_strand_id
1 'polypeptide(L)'
;MEKTLRTIYICVPLKIGFNKNYYTRMRHLSYKTKFANKETHKAEWFVVDATNQTVGRLCTKLATVLRGKHKPTYTPHADAGDFVIVLNAEKVVFTGDKLNQKVYLDYSGYPGGQKEQTAKVLLGRHPERIIERAVKGMLPKNKLGRAMYKKLHVYAGGTHPHGAQKPAELK
;
A
#
# COMPACT_ATOMS: atom_id res chain seq x y z
N MET A 1 -40.61 63.98 36.92
CA MET A 1 -40.60 62.72 37.70
C MET A 1 -41.04 61.60 36.77
N GLU A 2 -40.33 60.49 36.85
CA GLU A 2 -39.87 59.64 35.75
C GLU A 2 -40.94 58.88 34.96
N LYS A 3 -40.58 58.62 33.70
CA LYS A 3 -41.31 57.83 32.72
C LYS A 3 -41.09 56.33 32.97
N THR A 4 -42.16 55.60 32.69
CA THR A 4 -42.31 54.17 32.52
C THR A 4 -41.22 53.45 31.71
N LEU A 5 -40.85 52.22 32.08
CA LEU A 5 -41.09 50.97 31.31
C LEU A 5 -40.31 49.75 31.87
N ARG A 6 -40.95 48.59 31.75
CA ARG A 6 -40.51 47.22 32.13
C ARG A 6 -39.25 46.77 31.40
N THR A 7 -38.39 45.97 32.05
CA THR A 7 -37.49 44.95 31.44
C THR A 7 -37.03 44.01 32.56
N ILE A 8 -37.66 42.86 32.78
CA ILE A 8 -37.27 41.51 32.31
C ILE A 8 -35.85 41.09 32.76
N TYR A 9 -35.82 40.13 33.69
CA TYR A 9 -34.68 39.30 34.09
C TYR A 9 -33.89 38.77 32.88
N ILE A 10 -32.56 38.78 32.93
CA ILE A 10 -31.70 37.60 32.64
C ILE A 10 -30.37 37.79 33.40
N CYS A 11 -30.14 36.96 34.41
CA CYS A 11 -28.80 36.66 34.91
C CYS A 11 -28.11 35.80 33.85
N VAL A 12 -27.22 36.39 33.05
CA VAL A 12 -26.40 35.63 32.08
C VAL A 12 -25.25 35.00 32.87
N PRO A 13 -25.15 33.66 32.95
CA PRO A 13 -23.99 33.02 33.53
C PRO A 13 -22.79 33.34 32.62
N LEU A 14 -21.79 34.01 33.18
CA LEU A 14 -20.49 34.24 32.58
C LEU A 14 -19.81 32.87 32.37
N LYS A 15 -20.14 32.19 31.27
CA LYS A 15 -19.33 31.08 30.75
C LYS A 15 -18.03 31.70 30.28
N ILE A 16 -17.09 31.88 31.21
CA ILE A 16 -15.67 32.00 30.89
C ILE A 16 -15.29 30.65 30.28
N GLY A 17 -15.50 30.55 28.98
CA GLY A 17 -14.96 29.47 28.18
C GLY A 17 -13.46 29.53 28.33
N PHE A 18 -12.90 28.56 29.05
CA PHE A 18 -11.47 28.28 29.07
C PHE A 18 -11.03 27.90 27.64
N ASN A 19 -10.81 28.91 26.82
CA ASN A 19 -10.20 28.77 25.51
C ASN A 19 -8.72 28.40 25.73
N LYS A 20 -8.39 27.11 25.67
CA LYS A 20 -7.00 26.64 25.77
C LYS A 20 -6.22 26.85 24.46
N ASN A 21 -6.20 28.06 23.90
CA ASN A 21 -5.43 28.37 22.69
C ASN A 21 -4.59 29.66 22.82
N TYR A 22 -3.72 29.72 23.84
CA TYR A 22 -2.88 30.91 24.06
C TYR A 22 -1.37 30.64 24.10
N TYR A 23 -0.89 29.57 23.47
CA TYR A 23 0.54 29.44 23.13
C TYR A 23 0.70 28.87 21.72
N THR A 24 0.43 29.73 20.73
CA THR A 24 0.74 29.44 19.33
C THR A 24 2.26 29.45 19.17
N ARG A 25 2.86 28.26 19.23
CA ARG A 25 4.26 28.00 18.91
C ARG A 25 4.59 28.65 17.56
N MET A 26 5.28 29.80 17.58
CA MET A 26 5.76 30.49 16.38
C MET A 26 6.70 29.55 15.62
N ARG A 27 6.16 28.86 14.60
CA ARG A 27 6.96 28.09 13.66
C ARG A 27 7.54 29.08 12.65
N HIS A 28 8.79 29.50 12.87
CA HIS A 28 9.54 30.49 12.06
C HIS A 28 9.71 30.15 10.57
N LEU A 29 9.31 28.96 10.13
CA LEU A 29 9.30 28.55 8.72
C LEU A 29 7.96 28.91 8.06
N SER A 30 8.01 29.91 7.18
CA SER A 30 6.89 30.40 6.38
C SER A 30 6.38 29.36 5.37
N TYR A 31 7.29 28.63 4.69
CA TYR A 31 6.94 27.54 3.77
C TYR A 31 7.36 26.18 4.31
N LYS A 32 6.49 25.17 4.17
CA LYS A 32 6.74 23.80 4.64
C LYS A 32 6.31 22.77 3.59
N THR A 33 7.07 21.70 3.49
CA THR A 33 6.71 20.54 2.68
C THR A 33 5.48 19.86 3.27
N LYS A 34 4.46 19.65 2.44
CA LYS A 34 3.26 18.91 2.84
C LYS A 34 3.53 17.42 2.69
N PHE A 35 3.17 16.65 3.71
CA PHE A 35 3.24 15.19 3.68
C PHE A 35 1.88 14.61 3.33
N ALA A 36 1.88 13.42 2.72
CA ALA A 36 0.65 12.70 2.45
C ALA A 36 0.07 12.12 3.74
N ASN A 37 -1.21 12.40 3.99
CA ASN A 37 -2.00 11.79 5.05
C ASN A 37 -2.95 10.73 4.46
N LYS A 38 -3.45 9.83 5.31
CA LYS A 38 -4.41 8.79 4.92
C LYS A 38 -5.69 9.37 4.32
N GLU A 39 -6.14 10.52 4.82
CA GLU A 39 -7.34 11.22 4.33
C GLU A 39 -7.12 11.88 2.96
N THR A 40 -5.89 12.31 2.68
CA THR A 40 -5.54 12.98 1.42
C THR A 40 -5.18 11.98 0.32
N HIS A 41 -4.78 10.76 0.68
CA HIS A 41 -4.33 9.77 -0.28
C HIS A 41 -5.52 9.11 -0.97
N LYS A 42 -5.52 9.15 -2.30
CA LYS A 42 -6.45 8.41 -3.15
C LYS A 42 -5.72 7.21 -3.74
N ALA A 43 -6.12 6.02 -3.29
CA ALA A 43 -5.59 4.77 -3.81
C ALA A 43 -6.34 4.40 -5.10
N GLU A 44 -5.58 4.20 -6.16
CA GLU A 44 -6.07 3.72 -7.44
C GLU A 44 -5.87 2.20 -7.55
N TRP A 45 -6.58 1.59 -8.48
CA TRP A 45 -6.47 0.17 -8.77
C TRP A 45 -5.81 -0.02 -10.13
N PHE A 46 -4.76 -0.83 -10.16
CA PHE A 46 -4.06 -1.17 -11.38
C PHE A 46 -4.21 -2.66 -11.70
N VAL A 47 -4.44 -2.99 -12.97
CA VAL A 47 -4.38 -4.35 -13.48
C VAL A 47 -3.15 -4.49 -14.37
N VAL A 48 -2.40 -5.58 -14.16
CA VAL A 48 -1.20 -5.92 -14.92
C VAL A 48 -1.29 -7.37 -15.39
N ASP A 49 -1.12 -7.57 -16.70
CA ASP A 49 -0.96 -8.90 -17.28
C ASP A 49 0.50 -9.35 -17.18
N ALA A 50 0.71 -10.52 -16.58
CA ALA A 50 2.04 -11.09 -16.39
C ALA A 50 2.51 -11.97 -17.56
N THR A 51 1.69 -12.13 -18.60
CA THR A 51 2.02 -12.96 -19.78
C THR A 51 3.31 -12.49 -20.47
N ASN A 52 4.25 -13.40 -20.70
CA ASN A 52 5.54 -13.14 -21.34
C ASN A 52 6.44 -12.11 -20.63
N GLN A 53 6.11 -11.73 -19.39
CA GLN A 53 6.90 -10.78 -18.63
C GLN A 53 8.00 -11.49 -17.83
N THR A 54 9.19 -10.89 -17.79
CA THR A 54 10.26 -11.38 -16.93
C THR A 54 9.95 -11.07 -15.46
N VAL A 55 9.89 -12.10 -14.62
CA VAL A 55 9.47 -12.01 -13.20
C VAL A 55 10.13 -10.83 -12.46
N GLY A 56 11.47 -10.71 -12.53
CA GLY A 56 12.20 -9.68 -11.78
C GLY A 56 11.88 -8.24 -12.23
N ARG A 57 11.81 -8.02 -13.55
CA ARG A 57 11.50 -6.71 -14.15
C ARG A 57 10.07 -6.29 -13.83
N LEU A 58 9.13 -7.22 -13.97
CA LEU A 58 7.73 -7.03 -13.59
C LEU A 58 7.61 -6.63 -12.11
N CYS A 59 8.17 -7.44 -11.21
CA CYS A 59 8.05 -7.21 -9.76
C CYS A 59 8.62 -5.85 -9.32
N THR A 60 9.64 -5.33 -10.01
CA THR A 60 10.24 -4.02 -9.70
C THR A 60 9.27 -2.89 -10.03
N LYS A 61 8.56 -2.97 -11.16
CA LYS A 61 7.48 -2.03 -11.50
C LYS A 61 6.37 -2.10 -10.44
N LEU A 62 5.91 -3.31 -10.11
CA LEU A 62 4.84 -3.53 -9.11
C LEU A 62 5.21 -2.94 -7.74
N ALA A 63 6.43 -3.20 -7.25
CA ALA A 63 6.90 -2.68 -5.97
C ALA A 63 6.99 -1.15 -5.95
N THR A 64 7.27 -0.51 -7.09
CA THR A 64 7.31 0.95 -7.22
C THR A 64 5.90 1.55 -7.12
N VAL A 65 4.91 0.87 -7.71
CA VAL A 65 3.49 1.24 -7.66
C VAL A 65 2.93 1.04 -6.25
N LEU A 66 3.14 -0.13 -5.65
CA LEU A 66 2.73 -0.45 -4.27
C LEU A 66 3.35 0.48 -3.23
N ARG A 67 4.54 1.03 -3.50
CA ARG A 67 5.19 2.01 -2.62
C ARG A 67 4.67 3.44 -2.86
N GLY A 68 4.00 3.70 -3.99
CA GLY A 68 3.54 5.03 -4.38
C GLY A 68 4.64 5.94 -4.92
N LYS A 69 5.82 5.41 -5.27
CA LYS A 69 6.96 6.20 -5.79
C LYS A 69 6.72 6.86 -7.14
N HIS A 70 5.71 6.40 -7.87
CA HIS A 70 5.29 6.99 -9.15
C HIS A 70 4.45 8.26 -8.95
N LYS A 71 3.91 8.51 -7.75
CA LYS A 71 3.14 9.72 -7.42
C LYS A 71 4.07 10.78 -6.82
N PRO A 72 3.93 12.06 -7.19
CA PRO A 72 4.72 13.15 -6.62
C PRO A 72 4.40 13.40 -5.14
N THR A 73 3.29 12.87 -4.63
CA THR A 73 2.87 12.93 -3.21
C THR A 73 3.57 11.88 -2.34
N TYR A 74 4.59 11.20 -2.83
CA TYR A 74 5.29 10.15 -2.11
C TYR A 74 5.85 10.65 -0.76
N THR A 75 5.48 9.95 0.30
CA THR A 75 5.95 10.23 1.67
C THR A 75 6.48 8.93 2.28
N PRO A 76 7.76 8.85 2.71
CA PRO A 76 8.36 7.57 3.12
C PRO A 76 7.72 6.87 4.33
N HIS A 77 7.15 7.64 5.26
CA HIS A 77 6.58 7.13 6.51
C HIS A 77 5.08 6.87 6.42
N ALA A 78 4.42 7.34 5.36
CA ALA A 78 2.98 7.18 5.15
C ALA A 78 2.70 6.19 4.02
N ASP A 79 1.56 5.52 4.09
CA ASP A 79 1.13 4.62 3.03
C ASP A 79 0.44 5.42 1.93
N ALA A 80 1.18 5.69 0.85
CA ALA A 80 0.70 6.42 -0.32
C ALA A 80 0.69 5.55 -1.60
N GLY A 81 0.69 4.23 -1.43
CA GLY A 81 0.71 3.28 -2.54
C GLY A 81 -0.67 2.85 -3.03
N ASP A 82 -0.71 2.31 -4.23
CA ASP A 82 -1.93 1.88 -4.93
C ASP A 82 -2.15 0.37 -4.84
N PHE A 83 -3.36 -0.07 -5.23
CA PHE A 83 -3.70 -1.47 -5.32
C PHE A 83 -3.27 -2.03 -6.68
N VAL A 84 -2.75 -3.25 -6.67
CA VAL A 84 -2.23 -3.89 -7.87
C VAL A 84 -2.82 -5.29 -7.95
N ILE A 85 -3.46 -5.55 -9.08
CA ILE A 85 -3.97 -6.86 -9.48
C ILE A 85 -3.06 -7.40 -10.57
N VAL A 86 -2.51 -8.59 -10.36
CA VAL A 86 -1.70 -9.30 -11.35
C VAL A 86 -2.50 -10.48 -11.88
N LEU A 87 -2.62 -10.57 -13.20
CA LEU A 87 -3.29 -11.64 -13.92
C LEU A 87 -2.28 -12.56 -14.62
N ASN A 88 -2.69 -13.78 -14.92
CA ASN A 88 -1.89 -14.76 -15.66
C ASN A 88 -0.52 -15.03 -15.03
N ALA A 89 -0.46 -15.14 -13.70
CA ALA A 89 0.81 -15.37 -12.99
C ALA A 89 1.50 -16.70 -13.40
N GLU A 90 0.76 -17.64 -13.99
CA GLU A 90 1.30 -18.89 -14.54
C GLU A 90 2.18 -18.70 -15.79
N LYS A 91 1.97 -17.61 -16.55
CA LYS A 91 2.63 -17.36 -17.85
C LYS A 91 3.86 -16.47 -17.74
N VAL A 92 4.44 -16.37 -16.55
CA VAL A 92 5.63 -15.57 -16.29
C VAL A 92 6.89 -16.24 -16.85
N VAL A 93 7.81 -15.42 -17.35
CA VAL A 93 9.02 -15.90 -17.99
C VAL A 93 10.21 -15.83 -17.04
N PHE A 94 10.93 -16.94 -16.98
CA PHE A 94 12.26 -17.02 -16.40
C PHE A 94 13.29 -17.04 -17.52
N THR A 95 14.32 -16.20 -17.39
CA THR A 95 15.43 -16.16 -18.35
C THR A 95 16.43 -17.29 -18.09
N GLY A 96 16.87 -18.00 -19.12
CA GLY A 96 17.85 -19.09 -19.02
C GLY A 96 17.35 -20.26 -18.18
N ASP A 97 18.27 -21.02 -17.55
CA ASP A 97 17.95 -22.24 -16.80
C ASP A 97 17.42 -22.00 -15.37
N LYS A 98 17.05 -20.75 -15.05
CA LYS A 98 16.56 -20.36 -13.72
C LYS A 98 15.31 -21.14 -13.31
N LEU A 99 14.51 -21.62 -14.25
CA LEU A 99 13.34 -22.44 -13.98
C LEU A 99 13.70 -23.74 -13.23
N ASN A 100 14.86 -24.33 -13.54
CA ASN A 100 15.32 -25.58 -12.93
C ASN A 100 16.33 -25.34 -11.79
N GLN A 101 17.11 -24.26 -11.85
CA GLN A 101 18.17 -24.00 -10.88
C GLN A 101 17.70 -23.19 -9.67
N LYS A 102 16.65 -22.37 -9.80
CA LYS A 102 16.20 -21.51 -8.70
C LYS A 102 15.46 -22.34 -7.67
N VAL A 103 16.07 -22.50 -6.50
CA VAL A 103 15.47 -23.17 -5.35
C VAL A 103 14.86 -22.12 -4.40
N TYR A 104 13.63 -22.38 -3.97
CA TYR A 104 12.96 -21.67 -2.90
C TYR A 104 13.04 -22.51 -1.62
N LEU A 105 13.54 -21.90 -0.55
CA LEU A 105 13.73 -22.54 0.74
C LEU A 105 12.68 -22.03 1.73
N ASP A 106 12.07 -22.95 2.46
CA ASP A 106 11.21 -22.69 3.61
C ASP A 106 11.71 -23.49 4.81
N TYR A 107 11.59 -22.93 6.01
CA TYR A 107 11.99 -23.62 7.24
C TYR A 107 10.85 -23.62 8.25
N SER A 108 10.57 -24.77 8.84
CA SER A 108 9.47 -24.93 9.80
C SER A 108 9.80 -24.43 11.21
N GLY A 109 11.08 -24.32 11.58
CA GLY A 109 11.51 -23.99 12.94
C GLY A 109 12.13 -25.16 13.71
N TYR A 110 11.91 -26.40 13.28
CA TYR A 110 12.42 -27.63 13.92
C TYR A 110 13.69 -28.15 13.23
N PRO A 111 14.61 -28.84 13.95
CA PRO A 111 15.79 -29.44 13.34
C PRO A 111 15.39 -30.41 12.22
N GLY A 112 16.03 -30.29 11.05
CA GLY A 112 15.66 -31.05 9.84
C GLY A 112 14.41 -30.54 9.10
N GLY A 113 13.80 -29.45 9.55
CA GLY A 113 12.57 -28.88 8.99
C GLY A 113 12.72 -28.03 7.72
N GLN A 114 13.86 -28.11 7.03
CA GLN A 114 14.13 -27.38 5.79
C GLN A 114 13.40 -28.05 4.62
N LYS A 115 12.63 -27.25 3.87
CA LYS A 115 11.89 -27.68 2.69
C LYS A 115 12.42 -26.90 1.50
N GLU A 116 12.77 -27.62 0.45
CA GLU A 116 13.30 -27.04 -0.78
C GLU A 116 12.35 -27.31 -1.93
N GLN A 117 12.11 -26.29 -2.74
CA GLN A 117 11.25 -26.39 -3.91
C GLN A 117 11.85 -25.63 -5.09
N THR A 118 12.05 -26.32 -6.20
CA THR A 118 12.49 -25.68 -7.45
C THR A 118 11.40 -24.77 -8.02
N ALA A 119 11.78 -23.70 -8.72
CA ALA A 119 10.86 -22.78 -9.37
C ALA A 119 9.85 -23.48 -10.29
N LYS A 120 10.29 -24.50 -11.06
CA LYS A 120 9.41 -25.33 -11.89
C LYS A 120 8.28 -25.99 -11.09
N VAL A 121 8.61 -26.59 -9.95
CA VAL A 121 7.63 -27.26 -9.07
C VAL A 121 6.70 -26.24 -8.43
N LEU A 122 7.24 -25.09 -8.01
CA LEU A 122 6.44 -24.02 -7.41
C LEU A 122 5.45 -23.42 -8.41
N LEU A 123 5.86 -23.22 -9.66
CA LEU A 123 5.02 -22.69 -10.72
C LEU A 123 3.83 -23.61 -11.03
N GLY A 124 4.04 -24.93 -11.01
CA GLY A 124 2.95 -25.89 -11.22
C GLY A 124 1.98 -26.04 -10.05
N ARG A 125 2.43 -25.77 -8.81
CA ARG A 125 1.57 -25.90 -7.62
C ARG A 125 0.83 -24.61 -7.27
N HIS A 126 1.59 -23.51 -7.15
CA HIS A 126 1.10 -22.20 -6.69
C HIS A 126 1.91 -21.10 -7.39
N PRO A 127 1.57 -20.77 -8.66
CA PRO A 127 2.30 -19.76 -9.43
C PRO A 127 2.26 -18.37 -8.77
N GLU A 128 1.23 -18.07 -7.98
CA GLU A 128 1.08 -16.78 -7.30
C GLU A 128 2.25 -16.51 -6.33
N ARG A 129 2.72 -17.55 -5.64
CA ARG A 129 3.78 -17.44 -4.63
C ARG A 129 5.09 -16.93 -5.20
N ILE A 130 5.35 -17.14 -6.49
CA ILE A 130 6.57 -16.67 -7.15
C ILE A 130 6.61 -15.13 -7.15
N ILE A 131 5.50 -14.52 -7.57
CA ILE A 131 5.36 -13.05 -7.65
C ILE A 131 5.27 -12.46 -6.25
N GLU A 132 4.46 -13.07 -5.38
CA GLU A 132 4.32 -12.66 -3.98
C GLU A 132 5.65 -12.62 -3.24
N ARG A 133 6.46 -13.69 -3.31
CA ARG A 133 7.77 -13.75 -2.66
C ARG A 133 8.73 -12.71 -3.23
N ALA A 134 8.73 -12.52 -4.55
CA ALA A 134 9.58 -11.53 -5.20
C ALA A 134 9.22 -10.10 -4.77
N VAL A 135 7.94 -9.73 -4.82
CA VAL A 135 7.47 -8.39 -4.44
C VAL A 135 7.66 -8.15 -2.93
N LYS A 136 7.35 -9.14 -2.09
CA LYS A 136 7.58 -9.06 -0.64
C LYS A 136 9.05 -8.80 -0.30
N GLY A 137 9.97 -9.37 -1.07
CA GLY A 137 11.41 -9.12 -0.94
C GLY A 137 11.84 -7.69 -1.31
N MET A 138 11.11 -7.01 -2.19
CA MET A 138 11.39 -5.64 -2.67
C MET A 138 10.75 -4.53 -1.82
N LEU A 139 9.79 -4.88 -0.95
CA LEU A 139 9.13 -3.96 -0.03
C LEU A 139 9.93 -3.77 1.28
N PRO A 140 9.77 -2.63 1.97
CA PRO A 140 10.42 -2.41 3.26
C PRO A 140 9.93 -3.44 4.30
N LYS A 141 10.86 -4.00 5.08
CA LYS A 141 10.56 -5.04 6.08
C LYS A 141 10.08 -4.43 7.40
N ASN A 142 9.01 -3.63 7.35
CA ASN A 142 8.42 -2.95 8.52
C ASN A 142 6.90 -3.18 8.58
N LYS A 143 6.24 -2.64 9.61
CA LYS A 143 4.77 -2.72 9.78
C LYS A 143 4.03 -2.14 8.56
N LEU A 144 4.53 -1.02 8.03
CA LEU A 144 4.01 -0.35 6.84
C LEU A 144 4.14 -1.24 5.58
N GLY A 145 5.26 -1.91 5.37
CA GLY A 145 5.46 -2.83 4.25
C GLY A 145 4.56 -4.05 4.29
N ARG A 146 4.25 -4.55 5.49
CA ARG A 146 3.22 -5.60 5.66
C ARG A 146 1.83 -5.09 5.28
N ALA A 147 1.52 -3.82 5.53
CA ALA A 147 0.26 -3.21 5.10
C ALA A 147 0.23 -3.01 3.57
N MET A 148 1.33 -2.51 2.97
CA MET A 148 1.46 -2.36 1.51
C MET A 148 1.34 -3.70 0.78
N TYR A 149 1.94 -4.77 1.32
CA TYR A 149 1.85 -6.11 0.74
C TYR A 149 0.39 -6.59 0.59
N LYS A 150 -0.50 -6.23 1.52
CA LYS A 150 -1.92 -6.62 1.45
C LYS A 150 -2.67 -5.98 0.28
N LYS A 151 -2.10 -4.96 -0.37
CA LYS A 151 -2.67 -4.30 -1.55
C LYS A 151 -2.35 -5.02 -2.87
N LEU A 152 -1.45 -6.01 -2.82
CA LEU A 152 -1.11 -6.85 -3.96
C LEU A 152 -2.09 -8.03 -4.00
N HIS A 153 -2.75 -8.19 -5.15
CA HIS A 153 -3.60 -9.32 -5.46
C HIS A 153 -3.02 -10.04 -6.68
N VAL A 154 -2.74 -11.34 -6.56
CA VAL A 154 -2.14 -12.14 -7.64
C VAL A 154 -3.08 -13.29 -7.95
N TYR A 155 -3.38 -13.47 -9.23
CA TYR A 155 -4.21 -14.57 -9.73
C TYR A 155 -3.43 -15.39 -10.76
N ALA A 156 -3.53 -16.72 -10.65
CA ALA A 156 -3.01 -17.63 -11.67
C ALA A 156 -3.75 -17.44 -13.01
N GLY A 157 -5.08 -17.32 -12.96
CA GLY A 157 -5.94 -17.15 -14.12
C GLY A 157 -6.04 -15.71 -14.62
N GLY A 158 -6.74 -15.55 -15.76
CA GLY A 158 -6.94 -14.26 -16.42
C GLY A 158 -8.08 -13.41 -15.85
N THR A 159 -8.84 -13.91 -14.87
CA THR A 159 -10.01 -13.23 -14.31
C THR A 159 -9.78 -12.84 -12.86
N HIS A 160 -10.22 -11.64 -12.47
CA HIS A 160 -10.22 -11.16 -11.09
C HIS A 160 -11.65 -10.82 -10.64
N PRO A 161 -12.00 -11.05 -9.36
CA PRO A 161 -13.33 -10.78 -8.82
C PRO A 161 -13.59 -9.28 -8.53
N HIS A 162 -12.60 -8.40 -8.73
CA HIS A 162 -12.66 -6.99 -8.32
C HIS A 162 -13.28 -6.04 -9.36
N GLY A 163 -14.32 -6.47 -10.07
CA GLY A 163 -14.98 -5.66 -11.12
C GLY A 163 -15.56 -4.33 -10.63
N ALA A 164 -15.94 -4.24 -9.36
CA ALA A 164 -16.50 -3.01 -8.78
C ALA A 164 -15.50 -1.85 -8.68
N GLN A 165 -14.19 -2.12 -8.69
CA GLN A 165 -13.16 -1.13 -8.35
C GLN A 165 -12.62 -0.38 -9.58
N LYS A 166 -13.15 -0.64 -10.79
CA LYS A 166 -12.78 -0.02 -12.08
C LYS A 166 -11.26 0.16 -12.25
N PRO A 167 -10.49 -0.94 -12.29
CA PRO A 167 -9.05 -0.86 -12.38
C PRO A 167 -8.59 -0.23 -13.71
N ALA A 168 -7.53 0.58 -13.63
CA ALA A 168 -6.81 1.08 -14.79
C ALA A 168 -5.72 0.07 -15.21
N GLU A 169 -5.47 -0.08 -16.51
CA GLU A 169 -4.40 -0.95 -17.00
C GLU A 169 -3.03 -0.26 -16.86
N LEU A 170 -2.03 -0.99 -16.36
CA LEU A 170 -0.66 -0.51 -16.22
C LEU A 170 0.29 -1.28 -17.15
N LYS A 171 1.03 -0.54 -18.00
CA LYS A 171 1.94 -1.07 -19.04
C LYS A 171 3.40 -1.23 -18.57
#